data_AF-A0A844IQX3-F1
#
_entry.id   AF-A0A844IQX3-F1
#
_cell.length_a   1.000
_cell.length_b   1.000
_cell.length_c   1.000
_cell.angle_alpha   90.00
_cell.angle_beta   90.00
_cell.angle_gamma   90.00
#
_symmetry.space_group_name_H-M   'P 1'
#
loop_
_entity.id
_entity.type
_entity.pdbx_description
1 polymer ?
#
loop_
_entity_poly.entity_id
_entity_poly.type
_entity_poly.pdbx_seq_one_letter_code
_entity_poly.pdbx_strand_id
1 'polypeptide(L)'
;MVKKIRRVSKVIHKSRDKEFFHQAGTPPGTIIVDENAEQPIIFLIDYNQTQLIQKQISYPEECLNYLDTESVSWVDVQGLGSKDILHRLGQTFDLHTLILEDIVNMVERPKIEDYEEQLVIIAHMVVPNHNNGGFYSEQVSLVLGKYYVLTVQEEPEHDCFDGVRMRINKNKGIIRRQGSDYLAYSLLDAIIDGFFPVLELYGERI
;
A
#
# COMPACT_ATOMS: atom_id res chain seq x y z
N MET A 1 -2.31 -53.05 20.22
CA MET A 1 -2.54 -52.79 18.78
C MET A 1 -3.09 -51.36 18.66
N VAL A 2 -2.23 -50.38 18.38
CA VAL A 2 -2.56 -48.94 18.44
C VAL A 2 -3.08 -48.48 17.08
N LYS A 3 -4.36 -48.04 17.01
CA LYS A 3 -4.95 -47.45 15.81
C LYS A 3 -4.42 -46.02 15.61
N LYS A 4 -3.55 -45.83 14.60
CA LYS A 4 -3.12 -44.52 14.12
C LYS A 4 -4.29 -43.83 13.40
N ILE A 5 -4.87 -42.80 14.02
CA ILE A 5 -5.83 -41.91 13.38
C ILE A 5 -5.04 -41.00 12.43
N ARG A 6 -5.20 -41.22 11.12
CA ARG A 6 -4.71 -40.29 10.09
C ARG A 6 -5.56 -39.02 10.16
N ARG A 7 -5.01 -37.93 10.70
CA ARG A 7 -5.54 -36.59 10.49
C ARG A 7 -5.34 -36.24 9.01
N VAL A 8 -6.43 -36.21 8.27
CA VAL A 8 -6.46 -35.60 6.94
C VAL A 8 -6.47 -34.10 7.18
N SER A 9 -5.35 -33.44 6.92
CA SER A 9 -5.28 -31.98 6.86
C SER A 9 -6.15 -31.53 5.69
N LYS A 10 -7.25 -30.84 5.99
CA LYS A 10 -8.01 -30.08 4.99
C LYS A 10 -7.10 -28.95 4.52
N VAL A 11 -6.48 -29.12 3.36
CA VAL A 11 -5.94 -28.01 2.58
C VAL A 11 -7.15 -27.21 2.13
N ILE A 12 -7.40 -26.08 2.78
CA ILE A 12 -8.38 -25.11 2.32
C ILE A 12 -7.71 -24.36 1.17
N HIS A 13 -8.04 -24.71 -0.07
CA HIS A 13 -7.80 -23.82 -1.19
C HIS A 13 -8.67 -22.59 -1.01
N LYS A 14 -8.07 -21.49 -0.54
CA LYS A 14 -8.69 -20.16 -0.60
C LYS A 14 -8.74 -19.79 -2.09
N SER A 15 -9.88 -20.01 -2.73
CA SER A 15 -10.14 -19.62 -4.12
C SER A 15 -10.03 -18.10 -4.22
N ARG A 16 -8.98 -17.61 -4.89
CA ARG A 16 -8.70 -16.18 -5.13
C ARG A 16 -9.49 -15.62 -6.34
N ASP A 17 -10.77 -15.95 -6.45
CA ASP A 17 -11.58 -15.59 -7.63
C ASP A 17 -12.68 -14.55 -7.33
N LYS A 18 -12.46 -13.65 -6.37
CA LYS A 18 -13.34 -12.49 -6.21
C LYS A 18 -12.50 -11.23 -6.17
N GLU A 19 -12.05 -10.81 -7.33
CA GLU A 19 -11.73 -9.40 -7.57
C GLU A 19 -12.94 -8.57 -7.11
N PHE A 20 -12.72 -7.64 -6.18
CA PHE A 20 -13.78 -6.87 -5.55
C PHE A 20 -14.07 -5.64 -6.41
N PHE A 21 -15.23 -5.62 -7.07
CA PHE A 21 -15.60 -4.58 -8.03
C PHE A 21 -16.85 -3.81 -7.61
N HIS A 22 -16.91 -2.55 -8.02
CA HIS A 22 -18.15 -1.80 -8.05
C HIS A 22 -19.10 -2.34 -9.13
N GLN A 23 -20.36 -2.56 -8.78
CA GLN A 23 -21.38 -2.93 -9.75
C GLN A 23 -21.82 -1.70 -10.55
N ALA A 24 -22.10 -1.88 -11.85
CA ALA A 24 -22.61 -0.82 -12.70
C ALA A 24 -23.89 -0.20 -12.10
N GLY A 25 -23.87 1.13 -11.92
CA GLY A 25 -24.96 1.89 -11.28
C GLY A 25 -24.75 2.20 -9.79
N THR A 26 -23.61 1.81 -9.22
CA THR A 26 -23.20 2.26 -7.87
C THR A 26 -23.03 3.79 -7.88
N PRO A 27 -23.60 4.53 -6.90
CA PRO A 27 -23.40 5.98 -6.81
C PRO A 27 -21.92 6.33 -6.67
N PRO A 28 -21.42 7.35 -7.38
CA PRO A 28 -20.04 7.82 -7.23
C PRO A 28 -19.72 8.20 -5.77
N GLY A 29 -18.51 7.91 -5.33
CA GLY A 29 -18.01 8.13 -3.97
C GLY A 29 -18.46 7.07 -2.95
N THR A 30 -19.03 5.94 -3.38
CA THR A 30 -19.43 4.86 -2.48
C THR A 30 -18.21 4.07 -2.05
N ILE A 31 -17.91 3.99 -0.75
CA ILE A 31 -16.85 3.10 -0.25
C ILE A 31 -17.44 1.73 0.08
N ILE A 32 -17.01 0.70 -0.64
CA ILE A 32 -17.38 -0.70 -0.43
C ILE A 32 -16.12 -1.48 -0.05
N VAL A 33 -16.08 -2.07 1.14
CA VAL A 33 -14.94 -2.83 1.66
C VAL A 33 -15.24 -4.32 1.59
N ASP A 34 -14.28 -5.14 1.16
CA ASP A 34 -14.39 -6.61 1.26
C ASP A 34 -14.37 -7.03 2.73
N GLU A 35 -15.38 -7.80 3.15
CA GLU A 35 -15.49 -8.37 4.50
C GLU A 35 -14.32 -9.28 4.88
N ASN A 36 -13.57 -9.79 3.89
CA ASN A 36 -12.39 -10.63 4.08
C ASN A 36 -11.06 -9.87 3.97
N ALA A 37 -11.09 -8.55 3.73
CA ALA A 37 -9.88 -7.75 3.65
C ALA A 37 -9.20 -7.65 5.03
N GLU A 38 -7.87 -7.60 5.01
CA GLU A 38 -7.07 -7.49 6.22
C GLU A 38 -7.31 -6.16 6.94
N GLN A 39 -7.31 -6.19 8.27
CA GLN A 39 -7.54 -4.98 9.07
C GLN A 39 -6.38 -4.00 8.87
N PRO A 40 -6.66 -2.69 8.68
CA PRO A 40 -5.60 -1.72 8.42
C PRO A 40 -4.59 -1.62 9.56
N ILE A 41 -3.31 -1.67 9.23
CA ILE A 41 -2.19 -1.31 10.09
C ILE A 41 -1.58 -0.03 9.52
N ILE A 42 -1.37 0.98 10.37
CA ILE A 42 -0.88 2.29 9.94
C ILE A 42 0.48 2.57 10.56
N PHE A 43 1.47 2.82 9.72
CA PHE A 43 2.80 3.24 10.13
C PHE A 43 3.05 4.70 9.73
N LEU A 44 3.57 5.48 10.68
CA LEU A 44 4.10 6.81 10.42
C LEU A 44 5.63 6.76 10.46
N ILE A 45 6.25 7.23 9.39
CA ILE A 45 7.69 7.44 9.27
C ILE A 45 7.92 8.91 8.92
N ASP A 46 8.27 9.73 9.91
CA ASP A 46 8.60 11.14 9.71
C ASP A 46 10.11 11.34 9.82
N TYR A 47 10.70 12.06 8.88
CA TYR A 47 12.16 12.24 8.84
C TYR A 47 12.61 13.56 8.25
N ASN A 48 13.79 13.98 8.68
CA ASN A 48 14.58 15.01 8.03
C ASN A 48 16.05 14.56 8.01
N GLN A 49 16.98 15.47 7.70
CA GLN A 49 18.40 15.12 7.58
C GLN A 49 19.03 14.57 8.88
N THR A 50 18.48 14.92 10.04
CA THR A 50 19.08 14.64 11.36
C THR A 50 18.19 13.75 12.23
N GLN A 51 16.88 13.82 12.08
CA GLN A 51 15.89 13.13 12.90
C GLN A 51 15.10 12.10 12.09
N LEU A 52 14.64 11.07 12.79
CA LEU A 52 13.74 10.05 12.29
C LEU A 52 12.81 9.62 13.42
N ILE A 53 11.52 9.62 13.14
CA ILE A 53 10.46 9.10 13.98
C ILE A 53 9.80 7.95 13.22
N GLN A 54 9.66 6.80 13.87
CA GLN A 54 8.91 5.67 13.34
C GLN A 54 7.99 5.15 14.43
N LYS A 55 6.69 5.09 14.14
CA LYS A 55 5.71 4.52 15.06
C LYS A 55 4.52 3.95 14.29
N GLN A 56 3.95 2.89 14.83
CA GLN A 56 2.61 2.47 14.45
C GLN A 56 1.61 3.40 15.14
N ILE A 57 0.61 3.88 14.40
CA ILE A 57 -0.49 4.69 14.92
C ILE A 57 -1.80 3.90 14.81
N SER A 58 -2.73 4.18 15.71
CA SER A 58 -4.03 3.49 15.72
C SER A 58 -5.01 4.16 14.76
N TYR A 59 -4.88 5.48 14.60
CA TYR A 59 -5.81 6.27 13.82
C TYR A 59 -5.10 7.29 12.90
N PRO A 60 -5.66 7.58 11.71
CA PRO A 60 -5.10 8.54 10.77
C PRO A 60 -4.78 9.91 11.37
N GLU A 61 -5.65 10.45 12.20
CA GLU A 61 -5.52 11.82 12.75
C GLU A 61 -4.25 12.00 13.61
N GLU A 62 -3.65 10.92 14.11
CA GLU A 62 -2.41 10.97 14.89
C GLU A 62 -1.21 11.47 14.08
N CYS A 63 -1.29 11.48 12.75
CA CYS A 63 -0.25 12.00 11.87
C CYS A 63 -0.42 13.50 11.52
N LEU A 64 -1.55 14.14 11.85
CA LEU A 64 -1.86 15.52 11.41
C LEU A 64 -0.75 16.53 11.72
N ASN A 65 -0.12 16.42 12.90
CA ASN A 65 0.94 17.33 13.33
C ASN A 65 2.26 17.17 12.55
N TYR A 66 2.35 16.21 11.63
CA TYR A 66 3.52 15.92 10.81
C TYR A 66 3.31 16.22 9.32
N LEU A 67 2.07 16.50 8.89
CA LEU A 67 1.75 16.66 7.47
C LEU A 67 2.06 18.06 6.92
N ASP A 68 2.28 19.04 7.80
CA ASP A 68 2.60 20.44 7.45
C ASP A 68 3.86 20.92 8.20
N THR A 69 4.94 20.13 8.08
CA THR A 69 6.25 20.42 8.65
C THR A 69 7.31 20.45 7.55
N GLU A 70 8.50 20.99 7.84
CA GLU A 70 9.63 20.93 6.89
C GLU A 70 10.27 19.52 6.79
N SER A 71 9.79 18.56 7.58
CA SER A 71 10.16 17.14 7.45
C SER A 71 9.33 16.46 6.37
N VAL A 72 9.77 15.26 5.96
CA VAL A 72 9.00 14.40 5.07
C VAL A 72 8.31 13.32 5.89
N SER A 73 6.99 13.24 5.75
CA SER A 73 6.17 12.21 6.39
C SER A 73 5.73 11.13 5.40
N TRP A 74 6.01 9.88 5.71
CA TRP A 74 5.44 8.74 5.01
C TRP A 74 4.42 8.07 5.93
N VAL A 75 3.15 8.08 5.52
CA VAL A 75 2.07 7.35 6.19
C VAL A 75 1.76 6.12 5.36
N ASP A 76 2.03 4.94 5.90
CA ASP A 76 1.88 3.67 5.21
C ASP A 76 0.73 2.88 5.84
N VAL A 77 -0.36 2.76 5.08
CA VAL A 77 -1.57 2.03 5.45
C VAL A 77 -1.56 0.68 4.74
N GLN A 78 -1.57 -0.39 5.53
CA GLN A 78 -1.54 -1.76 5.04
C GLN A 78 -2.83 -2.46 5.42
N GLY A 79 -3.68 -2.78 4.44
CA GLY A 79 -4.99 -3.36 4.67
C GLY A 79 -6.14 -2.39 4.40
N LEU A 80 -7.23 -2.91 3.81
CA LEU A 80 -8.44 -2.15 3.45
C LEU A 80 -9.66 -2.51 4.31
N GLY A 81 -9.55 -3.45 5.25
CA GLY A 81 -10.65 -4.09 5.98
C GLY A 81 -11.43 -3.22 6.98
N SER A 82 -11.33 -1.89 6.93
CA SER A 82 -12.08 -0.98 7.80
C SER A 82 -12.56 0.27 7.08
N LYS A 83 -13.86 0.31 6.81
CA LYS A 83 -14.54 1.48 6.24
C LYS A 83 -14.39 2.74 7.12
N ASP A 84 -14.36 2.58 8.44
CA ASP A 84 -14.15 3.70 9.37
C ASP A 84 -12.77 4.34 9.17
N ILE A 85 -11.72 3.51 9.15
CA ILE A 85 -10.34 3.99 8.94
C ILE A 85 -10.20 4.64 7.56
N LEU A 86 -10.78 4.05 6.51
CA LEU A 86 -10.75 4.61 5.16
C LEU A 86 -11.45 5.98 5.07
N HIS A 87 -12.61 6.14 5.71
CA HIS A 87 -13.26 7.45 5.80
C HIS A 87 -12.41 8.48 6.56
N ARG A 88 -11.77 8.06 7.66
CA ARG A 88 -10.90 8.91 8.47
C ARG A 88 -9.63 9.31 7.74
N LEU A 89 -9.08 8.43 6.90
CA LEU A 89 -8.00 8.78 5.96
C LEU A 89 -8.46 9.88 5.02
N GLY A 90 -9.64 9.71 4.42
CA GLY A 90 -10.27 10.72 3.58
C GLY A 90 -10.35 12.09 4.25
N GLN A 91 -10.80 12.14 5.50
CA GLN A 91 -10.90 13.39 6.27
C GLN A 91 -9.54 13.96 6.69
N THR A 92 -8.60 13.10 7.07
CA THR A 92 -7.28 13.49 7.58
C THR A 92 -6.41 14.10 6.48
N PHE A 93 -6.50 13.53 5.27
CA PHE A 93 -5.72 13.93 4.12
C PHE A 93 -6.53 14.77 3.12
N ASP A 94 -7.75 15.17 3.45
CA ASP A 94 -8.66 15.92 2.56
C ASP A 94 -8.82 15.28 1.17
N LEU A 95 -8.95 13.95 1.13
CA LEU A 95 -9.08 13.21 -0.12
C LEU A 95 -10.49 13.38 -0.69
N HIS A 96 -10.56 13.74 -1.97
CA HIS A 96 -11.80 13.71 -2.72
C HIS A 96 -12.45 12.30 -2.65
N THR A 97 -13.77 12.23 -2.55
CA THR A 97 -14.49 10.96 -2.36
C THR A 97 -14.27 9.95 -3.50
N LEU A 98 -14.04 10.45 -4.72
CA LEU A 98 -13.68 9.62 -5.88
C LEU A 98 -12.28 8.98 -5.73
N ILE A 99 -11.34 9.67 -5.08
CA ILE A 99 -10.01 9.10 -4.79
C ILE A 99 -10.17 7.92 -3.82
N LEU A 100 -10.97 8.09 -2.76
CA LEU A 100 -11.24 7.01 -1.80
C LEU A 100 -11.97 5.82 -2.44
N GLU A 101 -12.89 6.08 -3.38
CA GLU A 101 -13.51 5.04 -4.18
C GLU A 101 -12.46 4.24 -4.97
N ASP A 102 -11.58 4.93 -5.70
CA ASP A 102 -10.54 4.30 -6.50
C ASP A 102 -9.51 3.53 -5.65
N ILE A 103 -9.15 4.06 -4.47
CA ILE A 103 -8.23 3.40 -3.52
C ILE A 103 -8.79 2.03 -3.08
N VAL A 104 -10.11 1.95 -2.89
CA VAL A 104 -10.76 0.75 -2.36
C VAL A 104 -11.21 -0.19 -3.48
N ASN A 105 -11.38 0.31 -4.71
CA ASN A 105 -11.66 -0.48 -5.89
C ASN A 105 -10.36 -1.13 -6.41
N MET A 106 -10.16 -2.42 -6.11
CA MET A 106 -8.90 -3.16 -6.34
C MET A 106 -8.59 -3.49 -7.82
N VAL A 107 -9.32 -2.91 -8.78
CA VAL A 107 -9.19 -3.25 -10.21
C VAL A 107 -9.05 -2.01 -11.09
N GLU A 108 -8.60 -0.91 -10.49
CA GLU A 108 -8.25 0.28 -11.25
C GLU A 108 -6.98 0.03 -12.08
N ARG A 109 -6.97 0.63 -13.27
CA ARG A 109 -5.76 0.62 -14.11
C ARG A 109 -4.76 1.60 -13.52
N PRO A 110 -3.45 1.32 -13.60
CA PRO A 110 -2.45 2.29 -13.19
C PRO A 110 -2.66 3.64 -13.87
N LYS A 111 -2.74 4.71 -13.07
CA LYS A 111 -3.05 6.06 -13.51
C LYS A 111 -2.44 7.09 -12.57
N ILE A 112 -2.35 8.32 -13.05
CA ILE A 112 -2.04 9.51 -12.25
C ILE A 112 -3.14 10.54 -12.45
N GLU A 113 -3.57 11.15 -11.36
CA GLU A 113 -4.56 12.23 -11.34
C GLU A 113 -4.03 13.40 -10.51
N ASP A 114 -4.19 14.60 -11.06
CA ASP A 114 -3.74 15.86 -10.45
C ASP A 114 -4.95 16.55 -9.78
N TYR A 115 -4.85 16.76 -8.47
CA TYR A 115 -5.86 17.40 -7.62
C TYR A 115 -5.32 18.69 -7.00
N GLU A 116 -4.61 19.51 -7.79
CA GLU A 116 -4.02 20.81 -7.44
C GLU A 116 -2.94 20.74 -6.35
N GLU A 117 -3.32 20.44 -5.10
CA GLU A 117 -2.42 20.35 -3.95
C GLU A 117 -1.90 18.91 -3.72
N GLN A 118 -2.44 17.95 -4.46
CA GLN A 118 -2.13 16.52 -4.33
C GLN A 118 -2.00 15.85 -5.69
N LEU A 119 -1.06 14.91 -5.79
CA LEU A 119 -0.98 13.96 -6.89
C LEU A 119 -1.40 12.58 -6.39
N VAL A 120 -2.38 11.97 -7.06
CA VAL A 120 -2.85 10.61 -6.76
C VAL A 120 -2.29 9.69 -7.82
N ILE A 121 -1.62 8.62 -7.40
CA ILE A 121 -1.01 7.63 -8.29
C ILE A 121 -1.52 6.26 -7.88
N ILE A 122 -2.13 5.55 -8.83
CA ILE A 122 -2.49 4.15 -8.67
C ILE A 122 -1.48 3.33 -9.45
N ALA A 123 -0.87 2.36 -8.79
CA ALA A 123 0.11 1.45 -9.35
C ALA A 123 -0.18 0.02 -8.90
N HIS A 124 0.51 -0.95 -9.52
CA HIS A 124 0.40 -2.36 -9.16
C HIS A 124 1.75 -2.87 -8.68
N MET A 125 1.79 -3.46 -7.50
CA MET A 125 2.95 -4.17 -6.99
C MET A 125 2.88 -5.62 -7.42
N VAL A 126 4.04 -6.19 -7.75
CA VAL A 126 4.17 -7.63 -7.98
C VAL A 126 5.29 -8.20 -7.13
N VAL A 127 5.03 -9.34 -6.50
CA VAL A 127 6.00 -10.03 -5.64
C VAL A 127 6.04 -11.51 -6.01
N PRO A 128 7.21 -12.10 -6.29
CA PRO A 128 7.31 -13.52 -6.61
C PRO A 128 6.68 -14.43 -5.55
N ASN A 129 5.88 -15.40 -5.99
CA ASN A 129 5.34 -16.43 -5.11
C ASN A 129 6.25 -17.65 -5.11
N HIS A 130 7.18 -17.69 -4.15
CA HIS A 130 8.13 -18.80 -4.03
C HIS A 130 7.48 -20.14 -3.62
N ASN A 131 6.29 -20.12 -3.01
CA ASN A 131 5.65 -21.33 -2.46
C ASN A 131 4.83 -22.09 -3.51
N ASN A 132 4.07 -21.37 -4.34
CA ASN A 132 3.13 -21.98 -5.30
C ASN A 132 3.52 -21.75 -6.77
N GLY A 133 4.61 -21.01 -7.02
CA GLY A 133 4.97 -20.51 -8.35
C GLY A 133 4.09 -19.33 -8.79
N GLY A 134 4.60 -18.52 -9.71
CA GLY A 134 3.93 -17.30 -10.17
C GLY A 134 4.30 -16.09 -9.31
N PHE A 135 3.36 -15.15 -9.17
CA PHE A 135 3.53 -13.92 -8.39
C PHE A 135 2.22 -13.52 -7.69
N TYR A 136 2.37 -12.77 -6.61
CA TYR A 136 1.32 -11.96 -6.00
C TYR A 136 1.26 -10.63 -6.73
N SER A 137 0.05 -10.11 -6.92
CA SER A 137 -0.19 -8.79 -7.47
C SER A 137 -1.20 -8.11 -6.58
N GLU A 138 -0.98 -6.83 -6.30
CA GLU A 138 -1.94 -5.98 -5.59
C GLU A 138 -1.88 -4.55 -6.14
N GLN A 139 -2.97 -3.83 -5.97
CA GLN A 139 -3.01 -2.39 -6.17
C GLN A 139 -2.36 -1.68 -4.98
N VAL A 140 -1.58 -0.64 -5.27
CA VAL A 140 -1.12 0.32 -4.27
C VAL A 140 -1.47 1.72 -4.74
N SER A 141 -2.03 2.51 -3.83
CA SER A 141 -2.33 3.91 -4.05
C SER A 141 -1.33 4.79 -3.32
N LEU A 142 -0.81 5.80 -4.01
CA LEU A 142 0.06 6.82 -3.45
C LEU A 142 -0.65 8.17 -3.56
N VAL A 143 -0.74 8.90 -2.45
CA VAL A 143 -1.13 10.31 -2.45
C VAL A 143 0.08 11.13 -2.03
N LEU A 144 0.62 11.87 -2.99
CA LEU A 144 1.73 12.79 -2.78
C LEU A 144 1.17 14.17 -2.46
N GLY A 145 1.44 14.64 -1.24
CA GLY A 145 1.24 16.02 -0.84
C GLY A 145 2.57 16.77 -0.70
N LYS A 146 2.49 18.04 -0.31
CA LYS A 146 3.65 18.94 -0.21
C LYS A 146 4.79 18.42 0.68
N TYR A 147 4.47 17.80 1.81
CA TYR A 147 5.43 17.30 2.79
C TYR A 147 5.22 15.83 3.16
N TYR A 148 4.28 15.15 2.51
CA TYR A 148 3.97 13.77 2.84
C TYR A 148 3.73 12.90 1.61
N VAL A 149 3.87 11.60 1.82
CA VAL A 149 3.34 10.56 0.94
C VAL A 149 2.49 9.62 1.78
N LEU A 150 1.23 9.44 1.38
CA LEU A 150 0.36 8.39 1.91
C LEU A 150 0.42 7.20 0.95
N THR A 151 0.75 6.01 1.45
CA THR A 151 0.56 4.74 0.72
C THR A 151 -0.62 3.98 1.31
N VAL A 152 -1.47 3.42 0.45
CA VAL A 152 -2.55 2.51 0.85
C VAL A 152 -2.40 1.21 0.06
N GLN A 153 -2.18 0.11 0.77
CA GLN A 153 -1.94 -1.24 0.25
C GLN A 153 -3.12 -2.16 0.61
N GLU A 154 -3.35 -3.21 -0.17
CA GLU A 154 -4.47 -4.13 0.07
C GLU A 154 -4.23 -5.00 1.31
N GLU A 155 -2.98 -5.33 1.60
CA GLU A 155 -2.59 -6.27 2.65
C GLU A 155 -1.17 -5.99 3.22
N PRO A 156 -0.79 -6.55 4.39
CA PRO A 156 0.46 -6.19 5.09
C PRO A 156 1.67 -7.11 4.83
N GLU A 157 1.52 -8.24 4.15
CA GLU A 157 2.54 -9.29 4.05
C GLU A 157 3.52 -9.09 2.87
N HIS A 158 3.07 -8.59 1.71
CA HIS A 158 3.86 -8.62 0.47
C HIS A 158 4.04 -7.25 -0.19
N ASP A 159 4.91 -6.40 0.39
CA ASP A 159 5.32 -5.15 -0.27
C ASP A 159 6.76 -5.17 -0.82
N CYS A 160 7.06 -4.16 -1.64
CA CYS A 160 8.40 -3.95 -2.22
C CYS A 160 9.17 -2.79 -1.56
N PHE A 161 8.67 -2.23 -0.46
CA PHE A 161 9.16 -0.96 0.08
C PHE A 161 10.24 -1.09 1.15
N ASP A 162 10.62 -2.30 1.55
CA ASP A 162 11.67 -2.54 2.56
C ASP A 162 13.01 -1.88 2.22
N GLY A 163 13.38 -1.85 0.93
CA GLY A 163 14.56 -1.12 0.47
C GLY A 163 14.49 0.38 0.79
N VAL A 164 13.32 0.99 0.60
CA VAL A 164 13.05 2.40 0.90
C VAL A 164 13.10 2.62 2.42
N ARG A 165 12.39 1.81 3.21
CA ARG A 165 12.41 1.87 4.69
C ARG A 165 13.83 1.77 5.23
N MET A 166 14.64 0.85 4.71
CA MET A 166 16.04 0.71 5.12
C MET A 166 16.88 1.93 4.75
N ARG A 167 16.69 2.51 3.55
CA ARG A 167 17.44 3.71 3.14
C ARG A 167 17.11 4.90 4.03
N ILE A 168 15.84 5.10 4.37
CA ILE A 168 15.41 6.09 5.35
C ILE A 168 16.05 5.76 6.70
N ASN A 169 15.85 4.57 7.26
CA ASN A 169 16.34 4.21 8.59
C ASN A 169 17.87 4.40 8.74
N LYS A 170 18.65 3.97 7.76
CA LYS A 170 20.12 4.05 7.79
C LYS A 170 20.70 5.36 7.26
N ASN A 171 19.86 6.34 6.91
CA ASN A 171 20.25 7.59 6.25
C ASN A 171 21.18 7.35 5.05
N LYS A 172 20.81 6.38 4.19
CA LYS A 172 21.61 6.01 3.02
C LYS A 172 21.20 6.81 1.79
N GLY A 173 22.19 7.19 0.99
CA GLY A 173 21.97 7.93 -0.25
C GLY A 173 21.54 9.38 0.03
N ILE A 174 20.58 9.89 -0.73
CA ILE A 174 20.07 11.27 -0.64
C ILE A 174 18.65 11.35 -0.07
N ILE A 175 17.99 10.23 0.27
CA ILE A 175 16.54 10.21 0.56
C ILE A 175 16.12 11.17 1.69
N ARG A 176 16.91 11.29 2.77
CA ARG A 176 16.61 12.22 3.86
C ARG A 176 16.93 13.69 3.57
N ARG A 177 17.59 13.97 2.44
CA ARG A 177 17.95 15.32 2.00
C ARG A 177 17.00 15.89 0.95
N GLN A 178 16.03 15.08 0.50
CA GLN A 178 15.08 15.44 -0.55
C GLN A 178 13.65 15.54 0.02
N GLY A 179 12.72 16.07 -0.78
CA GLY A 179 11.32 16.24 -0.43
C GLY A 179 10.47 14.97 -0.56
N SER A 180 9.17 15.13 -0.33
CA SER A 180 8.17 14.06 -0.49
C SER A 180 8.06 13.55 -1.93
N ASP A 181 8.36 14.39 -2.91
CA ASP A 181 8.45 14.05 -4.33
C ASP A 181 9.51 12.96 -4.58
N TYR A 182 10.70 13.09 -3.99
CA TYR A 182 11.76 12.09 -4.10
C TYR A 182 11.41 10.79 -3.35
N LEU A 183 10.64 10.88 -2.27
CA LEU A 183 10.09 9.71 -1.59
C LEU A 183 9.10 8.98 -2.51
N ALA A 184 8.16 9.68 -3.13
CA ALA A 184 7.21 9.10 -4.07
C ALA A 184 7.94 8.45 -5.26
N TYR A 185 8.94 9.13 -5.83
CA TYR A 185 9.85 8.54 -6.82
C TYR A 185 10.49 7.24 -6.31
N SER A 186 11.05 7.26 -5.10
CA SER A 186 11.75 6.10 -4.52
C SER A 186 10.82 4.91 -4.27
N LEU A 187 9.55 5.16 -3.96
CA LEU A 187 8.52 4.14 -3.80
C LEU A 187 8.12 3.56 -5.15
N LEU A 188 7.87 4.40 -6.16
CA LEU A 188 7.57 3.94 -7.52
C LEU A 188 8.72 3.13 -8.13
N ASP A 189 9.97 3.57 -7.93
CA ASP A 189 11.17 2.84 -8.35
C ASP A 189 11.22 1.44 -7.72
N ALA A 190 10.88 1.33 -6.43
CA ALA A 190 10.79 0.05 -5.75
C ALA A 190 9.67 -0.86 -6.32
N ILE A 191 8.53 -0.28 -6.70
CA ILE A 191 7.44 -1.00 -7.38
C ILE A 191 7.91 -1.57 -8.71
N ILE A 192 8.57 -0.73 -9.53
CA ILE A 192 9.12 -1.16 -10.82
C ILE A 192 10.20 -2.23 -10.64
N ASP A 193 11.09 -2.07 -9.66
CA ASP A 193 12.12 -3.06 -9.34
C ASP A 193 11.53 -4.43 -8.96
N GLY A 194 10.36 -4.44 -8.32
CA GLY A 194 9.61 -5.65 -7.97
C GLY A 194 9.22 -6.52 -9.18
N PHE A 195 9.12 -5.93 -10.38
CA PHE A 195 8.80 -6.69 -11.59
C PHE A 195 9.97 -7.54 -12.10
N PHE A 196 11.23 -7.14 -11.89
CA PHE A 196 12.38 -7.85 -12.48
C PHE A 196 12.48 -9.32 -12.04
N PRO A 197 12.39 -9.66 -10.73
CA PRO A 197 12.42 -11.06 -10.30
C PRO A 197 11.29 -11.90 -10.89
N VAL A 198 10.10 -11.30 -11.09
CA VAL A 198 8.97 -11.97 -11.74
C VAL A 198 9.29 -12.21 -13.22
N LEU A 199 9.76 -11.20 -13.94
CA LEU A 199 10.11 -11.33 -15.35
C LEU A 199 11.24 -12.34 -15.58
N GLU A 200 12.23 -12.41 -14.70
CA GLU A 200 13.32 -13.40 -14.73
C GLU A 200 12.77 -14.83 -14.57
N LEU A 201 11.91 -15.06 -13.56
CA LEU A 201 11.26 -16.36 -13.33
C LEU A 201 10.48 -16.86 -14.56
N TYR A 202 9.79 -15.96 -15.27
CA TYR A 202 9.06 -16.33 -16.49
C TYR A 202 9.98 -16.44 -17.70
N GLY A 203 11.04 -15.63 -17.77
CA GLY A 203 12.06 -15.70 -18.81
C GLY A 203 12.80 -17.04 -18.83
N GLU A 204 13.08 -17.63 -17.67
CA GLU A 204 13.69 -18.97 -17.57
C GLU A 204 12.76 -20.12 -18.01
N ARG A 205 11.45 -19.88 -18.11
CA ARG A 205 10.45 -20.89 -18.47
C ARG A 205 10.09 -20.94 -19.96
N ILE A 206 10.42 -19.89 -20.71
CA ILE A 206 10.15 -19.76 -22.15
C ILE A 206 11.36 -20.25 -22.94
#